data_AF-A0A9C7UN63-F1
#
_entry.id   AF-A0A9C7UN63-F1
#
_cell.length_a   1.000
_cell.length_b   1.000
_cell.length_c   1.000
_cell.angle_alpha   90.00
_cell.angle_beta   90.00
_cell.angle_gamma   90.00
#
_symmetry.space_group_name_H-M   'P 1'
#
loop_
_entity.id
_entity.type
_entity.pdbx_description
1 polymer ?
#
loop_
_entity_poly.entity_id
_entity_poly.type
_entity_poly.pdbx_seq_one_letter_code
_entity_poly.pdbx_strand_id
1 'polypeptide(L)'
;MKVRHWSGNNKCLALFLLFCVLYIGLAEDDPETLQLREQSFLQQLKDVDKEAIEYKREIQLLKEEEKKVEAEYKKLKQARDWELKKMQEKEKQVEQLQQSTNQKQQVVDSLVERIDENKREIEKLEKQLEELTDDKEYLEHRYYSPSLAEVLDELSTKWDPLSRNMYVKAKTKLLPVVLNYNEKAKIYRQKWSREFTQTSRWASFLMSCFIYGCITTVIFLLIMIMRRIGRRLSIQKLLFLSDVTFTVFWLIILFASAIFWTDGFQALAENNEVLFLLLQLSLFTCYSGMIALRVFLFAMSLSWQVLWELFIILVICQHYYIHLWQPSMTDHPFTATWKSYLFYYLTFQLLTWFKAAKFGLVPSLSTLRIRGLAFVWRRGKNRLFLEPDLTKQPFIVKYA
;
A
#
# COMPACT_ATOMS: atom_id res chain seq x y z
N MET A 1 6.43 -99.30 -14.82
CA MET A 1 7.38 -100.10 -15.63
C MET A 1 8.00 -101.16 -14.70
N LYS A 2 8.11 -102.49 -14.97
CA LYS A 2 8.45 -103.31 -16.17
C LYS A 2 9.87 -103.02 -16.69
N VAL A 3 10.83 -103.95 -16.91
CA VAL A 3 10.92 -105.45 -16.91
C VAL A 3 12.27 -105.86 -16.24
N ARG A 4 12.54 -106.97 -15.53
CA ARG A 4 11.88 -108.28 -15.22
C ARG A 4 12.38 -109.56 -15.98
N HIS A 5 13.68 -109.87 -15.93
CA HIS A 5 14.29 -111.21 -16.16
C HIS A 5 15.53 -111.39 -15.25
N TRP A 6 15.89 -112.51 -14.59
CA TRP A 6 15.45 -113.93 -14.49
C TRP A 6 16.30 -114.98 -15.23
N SER A 7 16.71 -116.04 -14.48
CA SER A 7 17.52 -117.23 -14.86
C SER A 7 19.01 -116.99 -15.19
N GLY A 8 19.95 -117.90 -14.87
CA GLY A 8 19.86 -119.09 -14.00
C GLY A 8 20.84 -120.23 -14.36
N ASN A 9 21.33 -120.94 -13.35
CA ASN A 9 21.97 -122.28 -13.33
C ASN A 9 22.79 -122.77 -14.55
N ASN A 10 24.11 -122.89 -14.36
CA ASN A 10 24.87 -124.09 -14.73
C ASN A 10 25.83 -124.45 -13.57
N LYS A 11 25.52 -125.51 -12.80
CA LYS A 11 26.12 -126.85 -12.97
C LYS A 11 27.65 -126.82 -12.76
N CYS A 12 28.17 -127.03 -11.56
CA CYS A 12 27.96 -128.25 -10.75
C CYS A 12 28.26 -129.57 -11.51
N LEU A 13 29.05 -129.50 -12.59
CA LEU A 13 29.49 -130.65 -13.41
C LEU A 13 31.00 -130.66 -13.69
N ALA A 14 31.67 -129.51 -13.66
CA ALA A 14 33.14 -129.44 -13.72
C ALA A 14 33.83 -129.94 -12.43
N LEU A 15 33.11 -129.92 -11.30
CA LEU A 15 33.64 -130.22 -9.96
C LEU A 15 33.82 -131.72 -9.65
N PHE A 16 33.53 -132.62 -10.61
CA PHE A 16 33.57 -134.08 -10.42
C PHE A 16 34.57 -134.82 -11.33
N LEU A 17 35.23 -134.12 -12.26
CA LEU A 17 36.13 -134.75 -13.25
C LEU A 17 37.62 -134.40 -13.10
N LEU A 18 37.97 -133.41 -12.29
CA LEU A 18 39.38 -133.11 -11.93
C LEU A 18 39.85 -133.82 -10.64
N PHE A 19 38.95 -134.51 -9.95
CA PHE A 19 39.28 -135.32 -8.76
C PHE A 19 40.06 -136.61 -9.11
N CYS A 20 40.10 -136.99 -10.39
CA CYS A 20 40.82 -138.19 -10.87
C CYS A 20 42.27 -137.92 -11.31
N VAL A 21 42.73 -136.67 -11.33
CA VAL A 21 44.13 -136.31 -11.64
C VAL A 21 44.98 -136.13 -10.36
N LEU A 22 44.33 -136.05 -9.20
CA LEU A 22 44.94 -135.79 -7.89
C LEU A 22 45.29 -137.06 -7.08
N TYR A 23 45.43 -138.23 -7.73
CA TYR A 23 45.62 -139.52 -7.04
C TYR A 23 46.86 -140.32 -7.48
N ILE A 24 47.67 -139.82 -8.42
CA ILE A 24 48.93 -140.45 -8.85
C ILE A 24 49.99 -139.35 -8.98
N GLY A 25 51.00 -139.39 -8.11
CA GLY A 25 52.04 -138.34 -8.00
C GLY A 25 52.54 -138.07 -6.57
N LEU A 26 51.87 -138.62 -5.54
CA LEU A 26 52.35 -138.62 -4.15
C LEU A 26 53.38 -139.75 -3.93
N ALA A 27 54.65 -139.50 -4.25
CA ALA A 27 55.77 -140.37 -3.87
C ALA A 27 57.17 -139.72 -4.09
N GLU A 28 57.49 -138.65 -3.35
CA GLU A 28 58.87 -138.30 -2.93
C GLU A 28 58.82 -137.09 -1.97
N ASP A 29 58.91 -137.35 -0.66
CA ASP A 29 58.91 -136.32 0.39
C ASP A 29 60.33 -135.81 0.65
N ASP A 30 60.56 -134.51 0.44
CA ASP A 30 61.82 -133.83 0.74
C ASP A 30 61.61 -132.81 1.90
N PRO A 31 62.16 -133.06 3.12
CA PRO A 31 61.57 -132.56 4.36
C PRO A 31 61.77 -131.06 4.68
N GLU A 32 62.57 -130.32 3.92
CA GLU A 32 62.90 -128.92 4.24
C GLU A 32 61.78 -127.91 3.86
N THR A 33 60.81 -128.30 3.04
CA THR A 33 59.83 -127.36 2.45
C THR A 33 58.65 -126.98 3.36
N LEU A 34 58.39 -127.74 4.43
CA LEU A 34 57.20 -127.54 5.28
C LEU A 34 57.30 -126.34 6.24
N GLN A 35 58.46 -126.10 6.85
CA GLN A 35 58.63 -125.06 7.89
C GLN A 35 58.49 -123.63 7.36
N LEU A 36 58.91 -123.39 6.12
CA LEU A 36 58.75 -122.09 5.44
C LEU A 36 57.27 -121.70 5.25
N ARG A 37 56.38 -122.69 5.07
CA ARG A 37 54.96 -122.45 4.81
C ARG A 37 54.23 -121.96 6.06
N GLU A 38 54.53 -122.55 7.21
CA GLU A 38 53.86 -122.23 8.48
C GLU A 38 54.19 -120.82 8.99
N GLN A 39 55.45 -120.38 8.84
CA GLN A 39 55.84 -119.00 9.15
C GLN A 39 55.14 -117.96 8.27
N SER A 40 54.95 -118.26 6.97
CA SER A 40 54.28 -117.31 6.06
C SER A 40 52.81 -117.04 6.42
N PHE A 41 52.08 -118.03 6.92
CA PHE A 41 50.71 -117.83 7.41
C PHE A 41 50.64 -117.03 8.72
N LEU A 42 51.58 -117.22 9.64
CA LEU A 42 51.68 -116.41 10.87
C LEU A 42 52.07 -114.95 10.60
N GLN A 43 52.80 -114.69 9.50
CA GLN A 43 53.06 -113.35 8.99
C GLN A 43 51.75 -112.72 8.47
N GLN A 44 51.07 -113.40 7.53
CA GLN A 44 49.81 -112.93 6.92
C GLN A 44 48.71 -112.65 7.96
N LEU A 45 48.55 -113.50 8.98
CA LEU A 45 47.58 -113.25 10.05
C LEU A 45 47.88 -111.98 10.87
N LYS A 46 49.15 -111.68 11.13
CA LYS A 46 49.55 -110.45 11.84
C LYS A 46 49.35 -109.20 10.99
N ASP A 47 49.53 -109.30 9.68
CA ASP A 47 49.36 -108.16 8.78
C ASP A 47 47.87 -107.89 8.51
N VAL A 48 47.04 -108.93 8.35
CA VAL A 48 45.57 -108.81 8.27
C VAL A 48 44.96 -108.26 9.58
N ASP A 49 45.47 -108.64 10.76
CA ASP A 49 44.96 -108.10 12.03
C ASP A 49 45.40 -106.63 12.26
N LYS A 50 46.57 -106.21 11.74
CA LYS A 50 46.94 -104.78 11.66
C LYS A 50 45.97 -104.01 10.75
N GLU A 51 45.75 -104.49 9.51
CA GLU A 51 44.80 -103.88 8.58
C GLU A 51 43.40 -103.78 9.22
N ALA A 52 42.94 -104.84 9.90
CA ALA A 52 41.66 -104.84 10.61
C ALA A 52 41.61 -103.86 11.80
N ILE A 53 42.75 -103.50 12.40
CA ILE A 53 42.86 -102.45 13.43
C ILE A 53 42.88 -101.06 12.79
N GLU A 54 43.57 -100.89 11.66
CA GLU A 54 43.64 -99.62 10.94
C GLU A 54 42.29 -99.25 10.32
N TYR A 55 41.60 -100.17 9.63
CA TYR A 55 40.23 -99.96 9.17
C TYR A 55 39.26 -99.67 10.32
N LYS A 56 39.44 -100.25 11.52
CA LYS A 56 38.63 -99.89 12.70
C LYS A 56 38.86 -98.45 13.17
N ARG A 57 40.09 -97.94 13.10
CA ARG A 57 40.41 -96.53 13.39
C ARG A 57 39.86 -95.60 12.31
N GLU A 58 40.01 -95.95 11.04
CA GLU A 58 39.48 -95.19 9.92
C GLU A 58 37.94 -95.09 9.98
N ILE A 59 37.25 -96.20 10.25
CA ILE A 59 35.79 -96.22 10.49
C ILE A 59 35.39 -95.40 11.72
N GLN A 60 36.24 -95.27 12.74
CA GLN A 60 35.99 -94.38 13.88
C GLN A 60 36.17 -92.90 13.49
N LEU A 61 37.24 -92.55 12.80
CA LEU A 61 37.50 -91.19 12.30
C LEU A 61 36.39 -90.72 11.35
N LEU A 62 36.02 -91.55 10.36
CA LEU A 62 34.94 -91.27 9.43
C LEU A 62 33.58 -91.08 10.16
N LYS A 63 33.33 -91.82 11.25
CA LYS A 63 32.13 -91.62 12.10
C LYS A 63 32.18 -90.36 12.96
N GLU A 64 33.37 -89.85 13.27
CA GLU A 64 33.50 -88.53 13.91
C GLU A 64 33.36 -87.39 12.90
N GLU A 65 33.87 -87.57 11.69
CA GLU A 65 33.68 -86.62 10.58
C GLU A 65 32.23 -86.57 10.12
N GLU A 66 31.56 -87.72 9.95
CA GLU A 66 30.12 -87.81 9.68
C GLU A 66 29.31 -87.05 10.74
N LYS A 67 29.64 -87.21 12.03
CA LYS A 67 29.00 -86.46 13.13
C LYS A 67 29.29 -84.96 13.10
N LYS A 68 30.52 -84.53 12.73
CA LYS A 68 30.88 -83.11 12.58
C LYS A 68 30.08 -82.49 11.43
N VAL A 69 30.06 -83.14 10.26
CA VAL A 69 29.30 -82.72 9.08
C VAL A 69 27.79 -82.73 9.35
N GLU A 70 27.25 -83.71 10.06
CA GLU A 70 25.83 -83.74 10.43
C GLU A 70 25.47 -82.62 11.43
N ALA A 71 26.37 -82.30 12.38
CA ALA A 71 26.20 -81.18 13.30
C ALA A 71 26.30 -79.81 12.60
N GLU A 72 27.20 -79.65 11.63
CA GLU A 72 27.29 -78.45 10.79
C GLU A 72 26.10 -78.31 9.86
N TYR A 73 25.64 -79.40 9.23
CA TYR A 73 24.40 -79.44 8.46
C TYR A 73 23.19 -79.03 9.30
N LYS A 74 23.07 -79.52 10.54
CA LYS A 74 22.02 -79.12 11.48
C LYS A 74 22.09 -77.62 11.83
N LYS A 75 23.28 -77.08 12.09
CA LYS A 75 23.49 -75.63 12.34
C LYS A 75 23.13 -74.78 11.12
N LEU A 76 23.63 -75.14 9.93
CA LEU A 76 23.37 -74.42 8.67
C LEU A 76 21.89 -74.47 8.29
N LYS A 77 21.21 -75.59 8.54
CA LYS A 77 19.76 -75.70 8.38
C LYS A 77 19.01 -74.78 9.34
N GLN A 78 19.35 -74.79 10.63
CA GLN A 78 18.74 -73.89 11.62
C GLN A 78 18.96 -72.41 11.29
N ALA A 79 20.16 -72.03 10.80
CA ALA A 79 20.46 -70.69 10.34
C ALA A 79 19.57 -70.29 9.13
N ARG A 80 19.50 -71.13 8.10
CA ARG A 80 18.63 -70.92 6.94
C ARG A 80 17.15 -70.80 7.33
N ASP A 81 16.67 -71.69 8.20
CA ASP A 81 15.28 -71.70 8.66
C ASP A 81 14.94 -70.44 9.49
N TRP A 82 15.93 -69.84 10.17
CA TRP A 82 15.80 -68.54 10.86
C TRP A 82 15.84 -67.36 9.89
N GLU A 83 16.77 -67.35 8.93
CA GLU A 83 16.86 -66.32 7.89
C GLU A 83 15.58 -66.25 7.06
N LEU A 84 15.03 -67.41 6.68
CA LEU A 84 13.79 -67.50 5.90
C LEU A 84 12.58 -66.96 6.68
N LYS A 85 12.47 -67.24 7.99
CA LYS A 85 11.45 -66.61 8.86
C LYS A 85 11.63 -65.10 8.94
N LYS A 86 12.86 -64.63 9.14
CA LYS A 86 13.18 -63.19 9.23
C LYS A 86 12.93 -62.45 7.91
N MET A 87 13.08 -63.12 6.77
CA MET A 87 12.68 -62.61 5.46
C MET A 87 11.14 -62.53 5.35
N GLN A 88 10.40 -63.57 5.73
CA GLN A 88 8.93 -63.55 5.74
C GLN A 88 8.34 -62.49 6.70
N GLU A 89 9.00 -62.22 7.83
CA GLU A 89 8.63 -61.13 8.75
C GLU A 89 8.84 -59.76 8.09
N LYS A 90 9.98 -59.55 7.42
CA LYS A 90 10.25 -58.31 6.66
C LYS A 90 9.32 -58.13 5.47
N GLU A 91 9.01 -59.20 4.74
CA GLU A 91 8.10 -59.22 3.60
C GLU A 91 6.71 -58.73 4.03
N LYS A 92 6.17 -59.29 5.11
CA LYS A 92 4.90 -58.82 5.71
C LYS A 92 4.95 -57.38 6.22
N GLN A 93 6.09 -56.93 6.77
CA GLN A 93 6.27 -55.51 7.15
C GLN A 93 6.27 -54.59 5.92
N VAL A 94 6.90 -55.00 4.81
CA VAL A 94 6.87 -54.26 3.55
C VAL A 94 5.46 -54.23 2.96
N GLU A 95 4.74 -55.36 2.94
CA GLU A 95 3.33 -55.41 2.53
C GLU A 95 2.45 -54.45 3.36
N GLN A 96 2.58 -54.46 4.69
CA GLN A 96 1.83 -53.57 5.58
C GLN A 96 2.18 -52.09 5.35
N LEU A 97 3.47 -51.77 5.17
CA LEU A 97 3.92 -50.41 4.87
C LEU A 97 3.43 -49.95 3.49
N GLN A 98 3.41 -50.83 2.50
CA GLN A 98 2.91 -50.52 1.15
C GLN A 98 1.39 -50.37 1.13
N GLN A 99 0.64 -51.18 1.86
CA GLN A 99 -0.80 -50.98 2.09
C GLN A 99 -1.09 -49.65 2.79
N SER A 100 -0.36 -49.32 3.86
CA SER A 100 -0.48 -48.02 4.54
C SER A 100 -0.10 -46.83 3.64
N THR A 101 0.88 -47.02 2.75
CA THR A 101 1.30 -45.99 1.78
C THR A 101 0.22 -45.77 0.73
N ASN A 102 -0.37 -46.83 0.18
CA ASN A 102 -1.49 -46.74 -0.77
C ASN A 102 -2.73 -46.08 -0.14
N GLN A 103 -3.05 -46.41 1.12
CA GLN A 103 -4.12 -45.74 1.87
C GLN A 103 -3.84 -44.25 2.08
N LYS A 104 -2.60 -43.89 2.43
CA LYS A 104 -2.19 -42.48 2.57
C LYS A 104 -2.24 -41.73 1.24
N GLN A 105 -1.86 -42.38 0.13
CA GLN A 105 -1.96 -41.80 -1.20
C GLN A 105 -3.42 -41.47 -1.56
N GLN A 106 -4.35 -42.44 -1.38
CA GLN A 106 -5.78 -42.21 -1.60
C GLN A 106 -6.33 -41.05 -0.75
N VAL A 107 -5.88 -40.90 0.50
CA VAL A 107 -6.24 -39.75 1.34
C VAL A 107 -5.66 -38.45 0.77
N VAL A 108 -4.40 -38.42 0.37
CA VAL A 108 -3.77 -37.25 -0.28
C VAL A 108 -4.51 -36.86 -1.57
N ASP A 109 -4.84 -37.82 -2.43
CA ASP A 109 -5.55 -37.59 -3.68
C ASP A 109 -6.93 -36.93 -3.41
N SER A 110 -7.68 -37.45 -2.42
CA SER A 110 -8.96 -36.88 -1.99
C SER A 110 -8.86 -35.51 -1.31
N LEU A 111 -7.70 -35.16 -0.75
CA LEU A 111 -7.42 -33.84 -0.19
C LEU A 111 -7.04 -32.83 -1.30
N VAL A 112 -6.33 -33.27 -2.34
CA VAL A 112 -6.04 -32.46 -3.53
C VAL A 112 -7.34 -32.11 -4.26
N GLU A 113 -8.24 -33.07 -4.47
CA GLU A 113 -9.56 -32.82 -5.07
C GLU A 113 -10.35 -31.74 -4.31
N ARG A 114 -10.41 -31.84 -2.97
CA ARG A 114 -11.05 -30.82 -2.11
C ARG A 114 -10.34 -29.47 -2.11
N ILE A 115 -9.02 -29.43 -2.29
CA ILE A 115 -8.28 -28.18 -2.43
C ILE A 115 -8.64 -27.48 -3.74
N ASP A 116 -8.78 -28.23 -4.84
CA ASP A 116 -9.22 -27.70 -6.13
C ASP A 116 -10.70 -27.27 -6.12
N GLU A 117 -11.58 -27.98 -5.40
CA GLU A 117 -12.96 -27.54 -5.15
C GLU A 117 -12.99 -26.22 -4.38
N ASN A 118 -12.35 -26.16 -3.21
CA ASN A 118 -12.28 -24.95 -2.38
C ASN A 118 -11.66 -23.77 -3.15
N LYS A 119 -10.66 -24.01 -3.99
CA LYS A 119 -10.03 -22.97 -4.83
C LYS A 119 -11.02 -22.39 -5.85
N ARG A 120 -11.86 -23.22 -6.47
CA ARG A 120 -12.93 -22.75 -7.38
C ARG A 120 -14.01 -21.97 -6.65
N GLU A 121 -14.32 -22.32 -5.40
CA GLU A 121 -15.22 -21.54 -4.56
C GLU A 121 -14.63 -20.16 -4.18
N ILE A 122 -13.34 -20.10 -3.84
CA ILE A 122 -12.62 -18.85 -3.59
C ILE A 122 -12.60 -17.98 -4.86
N GLU A 123 -12.19 -18.51 -6.02
CA GLU A 123 -12.19 -17.79 -7.30
C GLU A 123 -13.59 -17.29 -7.73
N LYS A 124 -14.66 -17.90 -7.22
CA LYS A 124 -16.04 -17.46 -7.42
C LYS A 124 -16.44 -16.36 -6.43
N LEU A 125 -16.08 -16.49 -5.16
CA LEU A 125 -16.35 -15.49 -4.12
C LEU A 125 -15.55 -14.20 -4.36
N GLU A 126 -14.32 -14.31 -4.85
CA GLU A 126 -13.50 -13.15 -5.25
C GLU A 126 -14.17 -12.34 -6.35
N LYS A 127 -14.70 -12.99 -7.40
CA LYS A 127 -15.47 -12.31 -8.47
C LYS A 127 -16.76 -11.69 -7.96
N GLN A 128 -17.48 -12.34 -7.05
CA GLN A 128 -18.68 -11.76 -6.45
C GLN A 128 -18.35 -10.55 -5.55
N LEU A 129 -17.16 -10.51 -4.94
CA LEU A 129 -16.67 -9.37 -4.17
C LEU A 129 -16.19 -8.23 -5.09
N GLU A 130 -15.58 -8.54 -6.23
CA GLU A 130 -15.24 -7.60 -7.30
C GLU A 130 -16.51 -6.94 -7.88
N GLU A 131 -17.50 -7.74 -8.31
CA GLU A 131 -18.82 -7.27 -8.77
C GLU A 131 -19.52 -6.36 -7.74
N LEU A 132 -19.53 -6.75 -6.46
CA LEU A 132 -20.10 -5.93 -5.37
C LEU A 132 -19.29 -4.67 -5.04
N THR A 133 -18.00 -4.64 -5.38
CA THR A 133 -17.14 -3.45 -5.19
C THR A 133 -17.35 -2.45 -6.32
N ASP A 134 -17.47 -2.92 -7.56
CA ASP A 134 -17.83 -2.11 -8.72
C ASP A 134 -19.24 -1.51 -8.58
N ASP A 135 -20.23 -2.32 -8.19
CA ASP A 135 -21.59 -1.84 -7.89
C ASP A 135 -21.58 -0.82 -6.75
N LYS A 136 -20.74 -1.02 -5.72
CA LYS A 136 -20.57 -0.06 -4.62
C LYS A 136 -19.95 1.25 -5.12
N GLU A 137 -18.88 1.23 -5.90
CA GLU A 137 -18.25 2.46 -6.42
C GLU A 137 -19.20 3.21 -7.37
N TYR A 138 -19.92 2.49 -8.24
CA TYR A 138 -20.97 3.05 -9.08
C TYR A 138 -22.09 3.73 -8.26
N LEU A 139 -22.56 3.08 -7.20
CA LEU A 139 -23.57 3.64 -6.30
C LEU A 139 -23.03 4.81 -5.48
N GLU A 140 -21.82 4.73 -4.92
CA GLU A 140 -21.20 5.80 -4.14
C GLU A 140 -20.94 7.05 -5.00
N HIS A 141 -20.44 6.88 -6.24
CA HIS A 141 -20.33 7.97 -7.22
C HIS A 141 -21.68 8.63 -7.51
N ARG A 142 -22.76 7.83 -7.57
CA ARG A 142 -24.14 8.32 -7.79
C ARG A 142 -24.78 8.96 -6.55
N TYR A 143 -24.34 8.62 -5.33
CA TYR A 143 -24.97 9.05 -4.08
C TYR A 143 -24.23 10.20 -3.37
N TYR A 144 -22.89 10.22 -3.40
CA TYR A 144 -22.09 11.24 -2.71
C TYR A 144 -21.94 12.55 -3.51
N SER A 145 -22.18 12.52 -4.82
CA SER A 145 -22.32 13.74 -5.62
C SER A 145 -23.34 13.59 -6.75
N PRO A 146 -24.67 13.51 -6.44
CA PRO A 146 -25.67 13.90 -7.43
C PRO A 146 -25.33 15.31 -7.87
N SER A 147 -24.99 15.49 -9.16
CA SER A 147 -24.49 16.77 -9.62
C SER A 147 -25.59 17.82 -9.45
N LEU A 148 -25.19 19.07 -9.16
CA LEU A 148 -26.18 20.16 -9.06
C LEU A 148 -27.01 20.27 -10.36
N ALA A 149 -26.46 19.81 -11.49
CA ALA A 149 -27.11 19.76 -12.79
C ALA A 149 -28.12 18.60 -12.98
N GLU A 150 -28.08 17.54 -12.16
CA GLU A 150 -29.09 16.47 -12.14
C GLU A 150 -30.26 16.85 -11.22
N VAL A 151 -29.96 17.39 -10.03
CA VAL A 151 -30.99 17.96 -9.14
C VAL A 151 -31.73 19.12 -9.83
N LEU A 152 -31.01 19.96 -10.58
CA LEU A 152 -31.63 20.99 -11.41
C LEU A 152 -32.33 20.44 -12.67
N ASP A 153 -31.89 19.33 -13.27
CA ASP A 153 -32.66 18.68 -14.35
C ASP A 153 -34.02 18.21 -13.82
N GLU A 154 -34.04 17.47 -12.71
CA GLU A 154 -35.27 16.94 -12.11
C GLU A 154 -36.21 18.08 -11.70
N LEU A 155 -35.69 19.11 -11.03
CA LEU A 155 -36.48 20.31 -10.69
C LEU A 155 -36.97 21.06 -11.95
N SER A 156 -36.19 21.11 -13.03
CA SER A 156 -36.59 21.76 -14.29
C SER A 156 -37.77 21.08 -14.98
N THR A 157 -38.08 19.81 -14.66
CA THR A 157 -39.30 19.15 -15.16
C THR A 157 -40.57 19.80 -14.62
N LYS A 158 -40.49 20.45 -13.44
CA LYS A 158 -41.59 21.14 -12.76
C LYS A 158 -41.63 22.64 -13.08
N TRP A 159 -40.78 23.12 -13.99
CA TRP A 159 -40.70 24.53 -14.40
C TRP A 159 -41.51 24.81 -15.66
N ASP A 160 -41.95 26.06 -15.79
CA ASP A 160 -42.61 26.59 -16.98
C ASP A 160 -41.76 26.33 -18.26
N PRO A 161 -42.37 26.06 -19.44
CA PRO A 161 -41.63 25.74 -20.65
C PRO A 161 -40.58 26.78 -21.05
N LEU A 162 -40.79 28.07 -20.73
CA LEU A 162 -39.82 29.11 -21.07
C LEU A 162 -38.57 29.03 -20.19
N SER A 163 -38.72 28.89 -18.87
CA SER A 163 -37.59 28.79 -17.94
C SER A 163 -36.85 27.45 -18.07
N ARG A 164 -37.57 26.35 -18.32
CA ARG A 164 -36.97 25.05 -18.67
C ARG A 164 -36.12 25.15 -19.94
N ASN A 165 -36.61 25.80 -21.00
CA ASN A 165 -35.84 26.01 -22.22
C ASN A 165 -34.62 26.92 -22.02
N MET A 166 -34.73 27.98 -21.20
CA MET A 166 -33.57 28.81 -20.85
C MET A 166 -32.52 28.03 -20.06
N TYR A 167 -32.93 27.17 -19.12
CA TYR A 167 -32.04 26.28 -18.37
C TYR A 167 -31.32 25.28 -19.29
N VAL A 168 -32.04 24.54 -20.14
CA VAL A 168 -31.44 23.62 -21.12
C VAL A 168 -30.46 24.34 -22.05
N LYS A 169 -30.79 25.56 -22.49
CA LYS A 169 -29.92 26.40 -23.33
C LYS A 169 -28.67 26.90 -22.58
N ALA A 170 -28.77 27.19 -21.29
CA ALA A 170 -27.62 27.53 -20.45
C ALA A 170 -26.73 26.30 -20.18
N LYS A 171 -27.32 25.15 -19.83
CA LYS A 171 -26.63 23.86 -19.63
C LYS A 171 -25.88 23.42 -20.89
N THR A 172 -26.51 23.51 -22.06
CA THR A 172 -25.90 23.07 -23.33
C THR A 172 -24.90 24.06 -23.94
N LYS A 173 -25.03 25.38 -23.73
CA LYS A 173 -24.17 26.39 -24.38
C LYS A 173 -23.22 27.15 -23.45
N LEU A 174 -23.58 27.39 -22.19
CA LEU A 174 -22.74 28.14 -21.26
C LEU A 174 -21.92 27.22 -20.36
N LEU A 175 -22.51 26.14 -19.84
CA LEU A 175 -21.80 25.22 -18.94
C LEU A 175 -20.52 24.61 -19.55
N PRO A 176 -20.52 24.01 -20.77
CA PRO A 176 -19.28 23.47 -21.34
C PRO A 176 -18.25 24.56 -21.66
N VAL A 177 -18.68 25.78 -22.00
CA VAL A 177 -17.77 26.91 -22.24
C VAL A 177 -17.10 27.34 -20.92
N VAL A 178 -17.88 27.51 -19.85
CA VAL A 178 -17.36 27.87 -18.51
C VAL A 178 -16.44 26.79 -17.95
N LEU A 179 -16.80 25.52 -18.09
CA LEU A 179 -15.95 24.39 -17.68
C LEU A 179 -14.63 24.38 -18.46
N ASN A 180 -14.68 24.43 -19.79
CA ASN A 180 -13.50 24.43 -20.66
C ASN A 180 -12.58 25.65 -20.40
N TYR A 181 -13.15 26.83 -20.12
CA TYR A 181 -12.37 28.00 -19.67
C TYR A 181 -11.75 27.80 -18.28
N ASN A 182 -12.46 27.18 -17.33
CA ASN A 182 -11.94 26.96 -15.98
C ASN A 182 -10.85 25.87 -15.97
N GLU A 183 -11.03 24.80 -16.74
CA GLU A 183 -10.03 23.75 -16.97
C GLU A 183 -8.79 24.30 -17.66
N LYS A 184 -8.94 25.07 -18.76
CA LYS A 184 -7.81 25.77 -19.38
C LYS A 184 -7.12 26.71 -18.38
N ALA A 185 -7.88 27.49 -17.61
CA ALA A 185 -7.31 28.37 -16.58
C ALA A 185 -6.67 27.62 -15.40
N LYS A 186 -7.02 26.35 -15.16
CA LYS A 186 -6.38 25.45 -14.19
C LYS A 186 -5.10 24.85 -14.78
N ILE A 187 -5.16 24.34 -16.01
CA ILE A 187 -4.02 23.76 -16.75
C ILE A 187 -2.94 24.82 -17.00
N TYR A 188 -3.29 26.03 -17.46
CA TYR A 188 -2.34 27.14 -17.60
C TYR A 188 -1.71 27.52 -16.27
N ARG A 189 -2.49 27.63 -15.18
CA ARG A 189 -1.93 27.91 -13.84
C ARG A 189 -1.01 26.79 -13.36
N GLN A 190 -1.40 25.52 -13.49
CA GLN A 190 -0.57 24.38 -13.06
C GLN A 190 0.71 24.23 -13.89
N LYS A 191 0.63 24.42 -15.21
CA LYS A 191 1.80 24.39 -16.10
C LYS A 191 2.76 25.54 -15.77
N TRP A 192 2.26 26.78 -15.73
CA TRP A 192 3.11 27.95 -15.51
C TRP A 192 3.65 28.02 -14.07
N SER A 193 2.86 27.59 -13.07
CA SER A 193 3.32 27.43 -11.69
C SER A 193 4.43 26.38 -11.57
N ARG A 194 4.34 25.24 -12.27
CA ARG A 194 5.42 24.24 -12.33
C ARG A 194 6.66 24.80 -13.02
N GLU A 195 6.51 25.50 -14.15
CA GLU A 195 7.62 26.13 -14.86
C GLU A 195 8.33 27.19 -13.99
N PHE A 196 7.58 27.99 -13.22
CA PHE A 196 8.16 29.01 -12.33
C PHE A 196 8.76 28.45 -11.04
N THR A 197 8.13 27.44 -10.42
CA THR A 197 8.69 26.77 -9.22
C THR A 197 9.91 25.92 -9.54
N GLN A 198 9.98 25.28 -10.71
CA GLN A 198 11.18 24.58 -11.17
C GLN A 198 12.33 25.55 -11.48
N THR A 199 12.06 26.71 -12.09
CA THR A 199 13.09 27.72 -12.38
C THR A 199 13.49 28.54 -11.15
N SER A 200 12.68 28.57 -10.09
CA SER A 200 12.97 29.35 -8.88
C SER A 200 12.60 28.63 -7.57
N ARG A 201 13.46 27.69 -7.14
CA ARG A 201 13.44 27.10 -5.77
C ARG A 201 13.36 28.16 -4.66
N TRP A 202 13.82 29.38 -4.93
CA TRP A 202 13.81 30.50 -3.99
C TRP A 202 12.49 31.27 -3.93
N ALA A 203 11.57 31.15 -4.90
CA ALA A 203 10.36 31.98 -4.94
C ALA A 203 9.42 31.70 -3.76
N SER A 204 9.12 30.44 -3.47
CA SER A 204 8.25 30.06 -2.35
C SER A 204 8.88 30.44 -0.99
N PHE A 205 10.20 30.33 -0.86
CA PHE A 205 10.96 30.78 0.31
C PHE A 205 10.88 32.31 0.48
N LEU A 206 11.18 33.08 -0.57
CA LEU A 206 11.12 34.55 -0.55
C LEU A 206 9.70 35.05 -0.28
N MET A 207 8.68 34.40 -0.82
CA MET A 207 7.28 34.68 -0.54
C MET A 207 6.94 34.44 0.93
N SER A 208 7.40 33.32 1.51
CA SER A 208 7.20 33.00 2.92
C SER A 208 7.92 34.02 3.82
N CYS A 209 9.18 34.36 3.53
CA CYS A 209 9.92 35.40 4.26
C CYS A 209 9.24 36.78 4.17
N PHE A 210 8.72 37.15 3.00
CA PHE A 210 7.98 38.40 2.81
C PHE A 210 6.69 38.40 3.64
N ILE A 211 5.85 37.36 3.55
CA ILE A 211 4.58 37.30 4.27
C ILE A 211 4.82 37.26 5.79
N TYR A 212 5.69 36.37 6.30
CA TYR A 212 5.99 36.32 7.74
C TYR A 212 6.67 37.61 8.24
N GLY A 213 7.54 38.25 7.44
CA GLY A 213 8.14 39.54 7.76
C GLY A 213 7.12 40.67 7.86
N CYS A 214 6.16 40.74 6.93
CA CYS A 214 5.08 41.71 6.98
C CYS A 214 4.11 41.44 8.15
N ILE A 215 3.74 40.17 8.41
CA ILE A 215 2.87 39.79 9.54
C ILE A 215 3.52 40.14 10.88
N THR A 216 4.79 39.78 11.09
CA THR A 216 5.51 40.12 12.34
C THR A 216 5.66 41.63 12.52
N THR A 217 5.89 42.39 11.44
CA THR A 217 5.89 43.85 11.46
C THR A 217 4.52 44.41 11.88
N VAL A 218 3.42 43.89 11.34
CA VAL A 218 2.04 44.30 11.71
C VAL A 218 1.74 43.97 13.17
N ILE A 219 2.15 42.81 13.67
CA ILE A 219 1.99 42.42 15.09
C ILE A 219 2.81 43.35 15.99
N PHE A 220 4.06 43.66 15.64
CA PHE A 220 4.91 44.58 16.39
C PHE A 220 4.30 46.00 16.46
N LEU A 221 3.82 46.52 15.32
CA LEU A 221 3.11 47.81 15.27
C LEU A 221 1.83 47.79 16.11
N LEU A 222 1.06 46.72 16.08
CA LEU A 222 -0.13 46.57 16.94
C LEU A 222 0.23 46.56 18.42
N ILE A 223 1.29 45.87 18.83
CA ILE A 223 1.81 45.89 20.21
C ILE A 223 2.24 47.31 20.61
N MET A 224 2.92 48.05 19.75
CA MET A 224 3.27 49.46 20.00
C MET A 224 2.04 50.35 20.14
N ILE A 225 1.04 50.20 19.27
CA ILE A 225 -0.22 50.94 19.30
C ILE A 225 -0.99 50.66 20.60
N MET A 226 -1.13 49.37 20.98
CA MET A 226 -1.80 48.95 22.21
C MET A 226 -1.09 49.50 23.46
N ARG A 227 0.25 49.44 23.51
CA ARG A 227 1.05 50.04 24.58
C ARG A 227 0.89 51.56 24.65
N ARG A 228 0.81 52.25 23.51
CA ARG A 228 0.67 53.72 23.42
C ARG A 228 -0.75 54.23 23.77
N ILE A 229 -1.80 53.46 23.48
CA ILE A 229 -3.19 53.82 23.83
C ILE A 229 -3.51 53.48 25.30
N GLY A 230 -2.87 52.43 25.85
CA GLY A 230 -3.03 52.01 27.24
C GLY A 230 -4.47 51.57 27.56
N ARG A 231 -4.90 51.75 28.82
CA ARG A 231 -6.20 51.27 29.33
C ARG A 231 -7.44 51.99 28.75
N ARG A 232 -7.32 52.84 27.72
CA ARG A 232 -8.43 53.66 27.15
C ARG A 232 -9.02 53.09 25.84
N LEU A 233 -9.02 51.76 25.69
CA LEU A 233 -9.55 51.05 24.54
C LEU A 233 -11.06 50.76 24.71
N SER A 234 -11.90 51.53 24.02
CA SER A 234 -13.31 51.16 23.80
C SER A 234 -13.42 50.02 22.79
N ILE A 235 -14.42 49.15 22.96
CA ILE A 235 -14.74 48.03 22.05
C ILE A 235 -14.86 48.50 20.59
N GLN A 236 -15.43 49.68 20.34
CA GLN A 236 -15.53 50.24 18.98
C GLN A 236 -14.15 50.57 18.37
N LYS A 237 -13.18 51.01 19.19
CA LYS A 237 -11.79 51.27 18.76
C LYS A 237 -11.03 49.96 18.56
N LEU A 238 -11.27 48.95 19.40
CA LEU A 238 -10.66 47.63 19.27
C LEU A 238 -11.14 46.91 17.99
N LEU A 239 -12.45 46.97 17.70
CA LEU A 239 -13.03 46.46 16.45
C LEU A 239 -12.49 47.19 15.22
N PHE A 240 -12.34 48.51 15.28
CA PHE A 240 -11.73 49.28 14.19
C PHE A 240 -10.25 48.94 13.97
N LEU A 241 -9.46 48.81 15.04
CA LEU A 241 -8.07 48.36 14.96
C LEU A 241 -7.99 46.96 14.33
N SER A 242 -8.87 46.04 14.73
CA SER A 242 -8.94 44.69 14.17
C SER A 242 -9.30 44.70 12.68
N ASP A 243 -10.31 45.49 12.27
CA ASP A 243 -10.69 45.62 10.84
C ASP A 243 -9.55 46.20 9.99
N VAL A 244 -8.80 47.18 10.52
CA VAL A 244 -7.58 47.71 9.87
C VAL A 244 -6.50 46.63 9.76
N THR A 245 -6.24 45.87 10.83
CA THR A 245 -5.25 44.77 10.82
C THR A 245 -5.62 43.69 9.81
N PHE A 246 -6.89 43.26 9.74
CA PHE A 246 -7.35 42.30 8.73
C PHE A 246 -7.31 42.88 7.31
N THR A 247 -7.63 44.18 7.13
CA THR A 247 -7.46 44.86 5.83
C THR A 247 -6.01 44.80 5.35
N VAL A 248 -5.05 45.11 6.23
CA VAL A 248 -3.62 45.08 5.90
C VAL A 248 -3.13 43.64 5.69
N PHE A 249 -3.56 42.68 6.50
CA PHE A 249 -3.24 41.25 6.32
C PHE A 249 -3.71 40.74 4.95
N TRP A 250 -4.97 40.96 4.60
CA TRP A 250 -5.51 40.50 3.31
C TRP A 250 -4.87 41.23 2.12
N LEU A 251 -4.46 42.49 2.29
CA LEU A 251 -3.66 43.21 1.30
C LEU A 251 -2.25 42.61 1.12
N ILE A 252 -1.58 42.20 2.21
CA ILE A 252 -0.27 41.52 2.15
C ILE A 252 -0.39 40.18 1.40
N ILE A 253 -1.38 39.35 1.75
CA ILE A 253 -1.60 38.06 1.09
C ILE A 253 -1.95 38.25 -0.41
N LEU A 254 -2.80 39.23 -0.73
CA LEU A 254 -3.16 39.56 -2.11
C LEU A 254 -1.93 40.06 -2.90
N PHE A 255 -1.14 40.96 -2.32
CA PHE A 255 0.03 41.54 -2.98
C PHE A 255 1.15 40.52 -3.17
N ALA A 256 1.38 39.63 -2.19
CA ALA A 256 2.29 38.49 -2.34
C ALA A 256 1.80 37.55 -3.45
N SER A 257 0.52 37.13 -3.42
CA SER A 257 -0.06 36.26 -4.45
C SER A 257 -0.05 36.90 -5.84
N ALA A 258 -0.10 38.23 -5.91
CA ALA A 258 0.03 38.99 -7.15
C ALA A 258 1.48 39.12 -7.64
N ILE A 259 2.48 39.27 -6.74
CA ILE A 259 3.91 39.35 -7.13
C ILE A 259 4.45 38.00 -7.59
N PHE A 260 4.16 36.94 -6.83
CA PHE A 260 4.76 35.62 -7.06
C PHE A 260 3.89 34.72 -7.98
N TRP A 261 2.70 35.18 -8.37
CA TRP A 261 1.70 34.45 -9.18
C TRP A 261 1.25 33.07 -8.63
N THR A 262 1.66 32.74 -7.41
CA THR A 262 1.30 31.57 -6.60
C THR A 262 0.20 31.90 -5.59
N ASP A 263 -0.42 30.88 -5.01
CA ASP A 263 -1.28 31.09 -3.85
C ASP A 263 -0.42 31.25 -2.58
N GLY A 264 -0.59 32.37 -1.88
CA GLY A 264 0.18 32.67 -0.67
C GLY A 264 0.02 31.66 0.46
N PHE A 265 -1.16 31.05 0.65
CA PHE A 265 -1.35 30.04 1.69
C PHE A 265 -0.76 28.69 1.28
N GLN A 266 -0.86 28.30 0.01
CA GLN A 266 -0.18 27.11 -0.49
C GLN A 266 1.33 27.22 -0.32
N ALA A 267 1.92 28.35 -0.73
CA ALA A 267 3.37 28.58 -0.58
C ALA A 267 3.82 28.56 0.89
N LEU A 268 3.05 29.15 1.81
CA LEU A 268 3.38 29.11 3.25
C LEU A 268 3.38 27.67 3.79
N ALA A 269 2.39 26.85 3.42
CA ALA A 269 2.30 25.45 3.81
C ALA A 269 3.48 24.62 3.26
N GLU A 270 3.82 24.79 1.97
CA GLU A 270 4.91 24.09 1.29
C GLU A 270 6.31 24.37 1.88
N ASN A 271 6.52 25.53 2.52
CA ASN A 271 7.84 25.89 3.09
C ASN A 271 7.95 25.58 4.58
N ASN A 272 6.89 25.80 5.36
CA ASN A 272 6.91 25.58 6.80
C ASN A 272 5.50 25.36 7.34
N GLU A 273 5.06 24.10 7.28
CA GLU A 273 3.78 23.60 7.80
C GLU A 273 3.50 24.05 9.24
N VAL A 274 4.50 23.99 10.14
CA VAL A 274 4.32 24.35 11.56
C VAL A 274 4.00 25.83 11.74
N LEU A 275 4.74 26.73 11.07
CA LEU A 275 4.45 28.17 11.09
C LEU A 275 3.13 28.49 10.38
N PHE A 276 2.77 27.74 9.35
CA PHE A 276 1.50 27.87 8.64
C PHE A 276 0.31 27.45 9.52
N LEU A 277 0.38 26.31 10.22
CA LEU A 277 -0.64 25.85 11.17
C LEU A 277 -0.80 26.83 12.34
N LEU A 278 0.32 27.35 12.88
CA LEU A 278 0.30 28.41 13.89
C LEU A 278 -0.38 29.69 13.36
N LEU A 279 -0.14 30.06 12.10
CA LEU A 279 -0.83 31.18 11.45
C LEU A 279 -2.34 30.90 11.33
N GLN A 280 -2.77 29.74 10.84
CA GLN A 280 -4.20 29.40 10.73
C GLN A 280 -4.90 29.39 12.09
N LEU A 281 -4.26 28.83 13.12
CA LEU A 281 -4.78 28.83 14.50
C LEU A 281 -4.90 30.26 15.06
N SER A 282 -3.90 31.12 14.80
CA SER A 282 -3.94 32.53 15.21
C SER A 282 -5.04 33.32 14.48
N LEU A 283 -5.25 33.07 13.18
CA LEU A 283 -6.32 33.68 12.39
C LEU A 283 -7.69 33.23 12.90
N PHE A 284 -7.91 31.93 13.10
CA PHE A 284 -9.14 31.38 13.66
C PHE A 284 -9.47 31.96 15.04
N THR A 285 -8.45 32.11 15.90
CA THR A 285 -8.59 32.75 17.22
C THR A 285 -8.97 34.23 17.10
N CYS A 286 -8.33 34.98 16.19
CA CYS A 286 -8.64 36.38 15.93
C CYS A 286 -10.05 36.59 15.32
N TYR A 287 -10.47 35.71 14.40
CA TYR A 287 -11.82 35.69 13.85
C TYR A 287 -12.88 35.41 14.92
N SER A 288 -12.64 34.42 15.79
CA SER A 288 -13.51 34.10 16.92
C SER A 288 -13.63 35.29 17.89
N GLY A 289 -12.51 35.95 18.21
CA GLY A 289 -12.49 37.19 19.01
C GLY A 289 -13.24 38.35 18.34
N MET A 290 -13.12 38.53 17.02
CA MET A 290 -13.88 39.53 16.26
C MET A 290 -15.39 39.28 16.28
N ILE A 291 -15.82 38.03 16.19
CA ILE A 291 -17.23 37.65 16.31
C ILE A 291 -17.72 37.97 17.73
N ALA A 292 -17.01 37.52 18.77
CA ALA A 292 -17.38 37.76 20.17
C ALA A 292 -17.50 39.27 20.49
N LEU A 293 -16.54 40.09 20.04
CA LEU A 293 -16.59 41.55 20.20
C LEU A 293 -17.76 42.21 19.46
N ARG A 294 -18.16 41.68 18.30
CA ARG A 294 -19.34 42.15 17.54
C ARG A 294 -20.65 41.72 18.17
N VAL A 295 -20.76 40.49 18.64
CA VAL A 295 -21.93 39.99 19.40
C VAL A 295 -22.11 40.82 20.68
N PHE A 296 -21.03 41.10 21.41
CA PHE A 296 -21.08 41.97 22.59
C PHE A 296 -21.48 43.41 22.23
N LEU A 297 -20.92 44.00 21.17
CA LEU A 297 -21.33 45.33 20.71
C LEU A 297 -22.79 45.37 20.25
N PHE A 298 -23.30 44.29 19.63
CA PHE A 298 -24.70 44.18 19.24
C PHE A 298 -25.60 44.09 20.48
N ALA A 299 -25.31 43.23 21.44
CA ALA A 299 -26.07 43.14 22.70
C ALA A 299 -26.10 44.49 23.46
N MET A 300 -25.00 45.24 23.45
CA MET A 300 -24.88 46.56 24.11
C MET A 300 -25.55 47.72 23.35
N SER A 301 -26.00 47.54 22.10
CA SER A 301 -26.50 48.66 21.27
C SER A 301 -27.78 48.38 20.48
N LEU A 302 -28.15 47.10 20.31
CA LEU A 302 -29.26 46.59 19.49
C LEU A 302 -29.35 47.24 18.09
N SER A 303 -28.23 47.72 17.57
CA SER A 303 -28.19 48.51 16.34
C SER A 303 -28.20 47.60 15.11
N TRP A 304 -29.15 47.84 14.22
CA TRP A 304 -29.25 47.17 12.91
C TRP A 304 -27.94 47.27 12.11
N GLN A 305 -27.17 48.37 12.22
CA GLN A 305 -25.84 48.49 11.62
C GLN A 305 -24.90 47.39 12.13
N VAL A 306 -24.84 47.18 13.44
CA VAL A 306 -23.92 46.21 14.07
C VAL A 306 -24.35 44.77 13.75
N LEU A 307 -25.66 44.52 13.60
CA LEU A 307 -26.16 43.23 13.12
C LEU A 307 -25.68 42.92 11.69
N TRP A 308 -25.72 43.88 10.78
CA TRP A 308 -25.16 43.70 9.42
C TRP A 308 -23.63 43.53 9.43
N GLU A 309 -22.90 44.29 10.25
CA GLU A 309 -21.45 44.10 10.42
C GLU A 309 -21.10 42.71 10.98
N LEU A 310 -21.96 42.14 11.84
CA LEU A 310 -21.82 40.77 12.36
C LEU A 310 -22.16 39.74 11.28
N PHE A 311 -23.28 39.90 10.57
CA PHE A 311 -23.70 38.97 9.51
C PHE A 311 -22.68 38.89 8.36
N ILE A 312 -22.17 40.02 7.89
CA ILE A 312 -21.13 40.08 6.84
C ILE A 312 -19.84 39.35 7.29
N ILE A 313 -19.45 39.52 8.56
CA ILE A 313 -18.29 38.82 9.11
C ILE A 313 -18.55 37.33 9.28
N LEU A 314 -19.75 36.89 9.70
CA LEU A 314 -20.10 35.47 9.78
C LEU A 314 -20.04 34.80 8.40
N VAL A 315 -20.54 35.45 7.34
CA VAL A 315 -20.41 34.95 5.95
C VAL A 315 -18.95 34.83 5.52
N ILE A 316 -18.10 35.81 5.86
CA ILE A 316 -16.66 35.74 5.59
C ILE A 316 -15.97 34.64 6.40
N CYS A 317 -16.29 34.48 7.68
CA CYS A 317 -15.74 33.42 8.52
C CYS A 317 -16.13 32.04 8.01
N GLN A 318 -17.37 31.85 7.56
CA GLN A 318 -17.83 30.59 6.98
C GLN A 318 -17.12 30.29 5.65
N HIS A 319 -16.96 31.29 4.78
CA HIS A 319 -16.22 31.14 3.52
C HIS A 319 -14.72 30.86 3.77
N TYR A 320 -14.09 31.53 4.75
CA TYR A 320 -12.73 31.26 5.19
C TYR A 320 -12.59 29.84 5.78
N TYR A 321 -13.57 29.41 6.58
CA TYR A 321 -13.59 28.07 7.15
C TYR A 321 -13.61 26.99 6.06
N ILE A 322 -14.55 27.06 5.12
CA ILE A 322 -14.73 26.06 4.05
C ILE A 322 -13.55 26.06 3.06
N HIS A 323 -13.01 27.22 2.67
CA HIS A 323 -12.05 27.30 1.57
C HIS A 323 -10.56 27.37 1.97
N LEU A 324 -10.26 27.63 3.25
CA LEU A 324 -8.90 27.74 3.77
C LEU A 324 -8.67 26.88 5.02
N TRP A 325 -9.47 27.09 6.07
CA TRP A 325 -9.19 26.47 7.37
C TRP A 325 -9.43 24.95 7.35
N GLN A 326 -10.59 24.49 6.88
CA GLN A 326 -10.90 23.06 6.79
C GLN A 326 -9.91 22.33 5.86
N PRO A 327 -9.60 22.80 4.62
CA PRO A 327 -8.55 22.22 3.80
C PRO A 327 -7.18 22.16 4.50
N SER A 328 -6.79 23.22 5.24
CA SER A 328 -5.52 23.26 5.99
C SER A 328 -5.41 22.26 7.15
N MET A 329 -6.49 21.55 7.49
CA MET A 329 -6.59 20.61 8.61
C MET A 329 -7.04 19.20 8.18
N THR A 330 -7.22 18.97 6.86
CA THR A 330 -7.78 17.71 6.30
C THR A 330 -7.03 17.23 5.05
N ASP A 331 -5.83 17.75 4.81
CA ASP A 331 -4.95 17.48 3.66
C ASP A 331 -5.61 17.66 2.27
N HIS A 332 -6.74 18.35 2.23
CA HIS A 332 -7.44 18.67 0.98
C HIS A 332 -6.77 19.87 0.29
N PRO A 333 -6.67 19.86 -1.05
CA PRO A 333 -6.04 20.95 -1.79
C PRO A 333 -6.80 22.27 -1.59
N PHE A 334 -6.07 23.36 -1.37
CA PHE A 334 -6.65 24.68 -1.16
C PHE A 334 -7.56 25.09 -2.33
N THR A 335 -8.82 25.39 -2.02
CA THR A 335 -9.83 25.81 -3.02
C THR A 335 -10.02 27.32 -3.08
N ALA A 336 -9.37 28.06 -2.18
CA ALA A 336 -9.27 29.51 -2.24
C ALA A 336 -8.61 29.99 -3.54
N THR A 337 -8.88 31.24 -3.90
CA THR A 337 -8.26 31.89 -5.05
C THR A 337 -7.98 33.35 -4.74
N TRP A 338 -7.18 34.03 -5.58
CA TRP A 338 -6.98 35.47 -5.51
C TRP A 338 -8.30 36.28 -5.46
N LYS A 339 -9.40 35.76 -6.03
CA LYS A 339 -10.73 36.37 -5.96
C LYS A 339 -11.28 36.37 -4.53
N SER A 340 -11.05 35.29 -3.78
CA SER A 340 -11.40 35.17 -2.37
C SER A 340 -10.61 36.17 -1.53
N TYR A 341 -9.29 36.29 -1.77
CA TYR A 341 -8.43 37.27 -1.08
C TYR A 341 -8.84 38.72 -1.38
N LEU A 342 -9.20 39.01 -2.63
CA LEU A 342 -9.76 40.30 -3.03
C LEU A 342 -11.11 40.58 -2.35
N PHE A 343 -11.99 39.58 -2.25
CA PHE A 343 -13.28 39.73 -1.57
C PHE A 343 -13.13 40.01 -0.07
N TYR A 344 -12.23 39.29 0.61
CA TYR A 344 -11.92 39.57 2.02
C TYR A 344 -11.32 40.97 2.19
N TYR A 345 -10.30 41.32 1.38
CA TYR A 345 -9.67 42.65 1.40
C TYR A 345 -10.70 43.77 1.23
N LEU A 346 -11.52 43.70 0.16
CA LEU A 346 -12.54 44.72 -0.13
C LEU A 346 -13.55 44.86 1.00
N THR A 347 -13.95 43.77 1.64
CA THR A 347 -14.96 43.82 2.71
C THR A 347 -14.38 44.37 4.02
N PHE A 348 -13.16 43.99 4.40
CA PHE A 348 -12.48 44.60 5.56
C PHE A 348 -12.14 46.07 5.30
N GLN A 349 -11.72 46.42 4.08
CA GLN A 349 -11.49 47.81 3.65
C GLN A 349 -12.79 48.66 3.73
N LEU A 350 -13.93 48.07 3.38
CA LEU A 350 -15.26 48.70 3.46
C LEU A 350 -15.72 48.88 4.92
N LEU A 351 -15.58 47.87 5.78
CA LEU A 351 -15.87 47.96 7.22
C LEU A 351 -14.99 49.01 7.90
N THR A 352 -13.70 49.01 7.58
CA THR A 352 -12.72 50.03 7.99
C THR A 352 -13.16 51.42 7.57
N TRP A 353 -13.57 51.61 6.30
CA TRP A 353 -14.01 52.90 5.77
C TRP A 353 -15.28 53.42 6.47
N PHE A 354 -16.30 52.58 6.69
CA PHE A 354 -17.51 52.97 7.41
C PHE A 354 -17.21 53.41 8.85
N LYS A 355 -16.30 52.72 9.54
CA LYS A 355 -15.87 53.09 10.90
C LYS A 355 -15.01 54.36 10.92
N ALA A 356 -14.08 54.51 9.99
CA ALA A 356 -13.26 55.70 9.87
C ALA A 356 -14.10 56.96 9.57
N ALA A 357 -15.15 56.84 8.75
CA ALA A 357 -16.14 57.90 8.54
C ALA A 357 -16.92 58.21 9.83
N LYS A 358 -17.35 57.20 10.60
CA LYS A 358 -18.04 57.36 11.89
C LYS A 358 -17.18 58.04 12.97
N PHE A 359 -15.86 57.89 12.91
CA PHE A 359 -14.91 58.60 13.77
C PHE A 359 -14.47 59.97 13.22
N GLY A 360 -14.99 60.42 12.07
CA GLY A 360 -14.60 61.68 11.44
C GLY A 360 -13.18 61.70 10.85
N LEU A 361 -12.53 60.53 10.73
CA LEU A 361 -11.17 60.40 10.17
C LEU A 361 -11.17 60.50 8.64
N VAL A 362 -12.29 60.20 7.99
CA VAL A 362 -12.50 60.34 6.54
C VAL A 362 -13.40 61.55 6.29
N PRO A 363 -13.02 62.50 5.41
CA PRO A 363 -13.92 63.57 5.00
C PRO A 363 -15.15 62.97 4.30
N SER A 364 -16.34 63.30 4.79
CA SER A 364 -17.60 62.81 4.23
C SER A 364 -17.70 63.05 2.72
N LEU A 365 -18.44 62.19 2.01
CA LEU A 365 -18.71 62.40 0.58
C LEU A 365 -19.38 63.76 0.30
N SER A 366 -20.12 64.33 1.27
CA SER A 366 -20.61 65.70 1.20
C SER A 366 -19.50 66.75 1.28
N THR A 367 -18.52 66.63 2.18
CA THR A 367 -17.38 67.57 2.25
C THR A 367 -16.40 67.41 1.09
N LEU A 368 -16.24 66.20 0.54
CA LEU A 368 -15.55 65.97 -0.72
C LEU A 368 -16.29 66.61 -1.91
N ARG A 369 -17.61 66.48 -2.01
CA ARG A 369 -18.43 67.14 -3.04
C ARG A 369 -18.39 68.67 -2.91
N ILE A 370 -18.43 69.21 -1.69
CA ILE A 370 -18.29 70.66 -1.43
C ILE A 370 -16.89 71.15 -1.80
N ARG A 371 -15.81 70.43 -1.44
CA ARG A 371 -14.44 70.79 -1.83
C ARG A 371 -14.22 70.68 -3.34
N GLY A 372 -14.80 69.66 -4.00
CA GLY A 372 -14.78 69.51 -5.46
C GLY A 372 -15.51 70.65 -6.17
N LEU A 373 -16.73 70.97 -5.75
CA LEU A 373 -17.50 72.12 -6.26
C LEU A 373 -16.77 73.44 -6.00
N ALA A 374 -16.21 73.65 -4.80
CA ALA A 374 -15.43 74.85 -4.49
C ALA A 374 -14.14 74.95 -5.34
N PHE A 375 -13.47 73.84 -5.64
CA PHE A 375 -12.31 73.81 -6.52
C PHE A 375 -12.69 74.13 -7.98
N VAL A 376 -13.76 73.51 -8.50
CA VAL A 376 -14.31 73.81 -9.83
C VAL A 376 -14.76 75.27 -9.92
N TRP A 377 -15.47 75.78 -8.92
CA TRP A 377 -15.92 77.18 -8.83
C TRP A 377 -14.75 78.16 -8.80
N ARG A 378 -13.71 77.89 -8.00
CA ARG A 378 -12.49 78.72 -7.94
C ARG A 378 -11.72 78.70 -9.26
N ARG A 379 -11.65 77.54 -9.93
CA ARG A 379 -11.01 77.38 -11.25
C ARG A 379 -11.81 78.01 -12.39
N GLY A 380 -13.14 78.04 -12.27
CA GLY A 380 -14.05 78.75 -13.16
C GLY A 380 -13.94 80.28 -13.00
N LYS A 381 -13.99 80.78 -11.75
CA LYS A 381 -13.84 82.22 -11.47
C LYS A 381 -12.49 82.74 -11.97
N ASN A 382 -11.40 82.00 -11.77
CA ASN A 382 -10.08 82.37 -12.31
C ASN A 382 -9.96 82.32 -13.84
N ARG A 383 -10.95 81.79 -14.58
CA ARG A 383 -11.02 81.90 -16.05
C ARG A 383 -11.90 83.05 -16.55
N LEU A 384 -12.79 83.57 -15.70
CA LEU A 384 -13.71 84.68 -16.03
C LEU A 384 -13.14 86.06 -15.66
N PHE A 385 -11.99 86.12 -14.98
CA PHE A 385 -11.25 87.34 -14.64
C PHE A 385 -9.87 87.42 -15.34
N LEU A 386 -9.73 86.74 -16.49
CA LEU A 386 -8.64 86.99 -17.44
C LEU A 386 -9.09 88.09 -18.41
N GLU A 387 -9.02 89.34 -17.97
CA GLU A 387 -9.07 90.48 -18.87
C GLU A 387 -7.88 90.38 -19.86
N PRO A 388 -8.09 90.55 -21.17
CA PRO A 388 -7.00 90.55 -22.14
C PRO A 388 -6.17 91.81 -21.95
N ASP A 389 -4.88 91.64 -21.62
CA ASP A 389 -3.92 92.74 -21.50
C ASP A 389 -3.61 93.37 -22.86
N LEU A 390 -4.48 94.29 -23.28
CA LEU A 390 -4.45 95.00 -24.56
C LEU A 390 -3.25 95.98 -24.69
N THR A 391 -2.36 96.07 -23.70
CA THR A 391 -1.27 97.05 -23.66
C THR A 391 -0.01 96.66 -24.45
N LYS A 392 0.06 95.44 -25.03
CA LYS A 392 1.32 94.86 -25.55
C LYS A 392 1.27 94.31 -26.99
N GLN A 393 1.05 95.18 -27.97
CA GLN A 393 1.55 94.96 -29.34
C GLN A 393 2.09 96.27 -29.95
N PRO A 394 3.41 96.39 -30.18
CA PRO A 394 3.97 97.48 -30.98
C PRO A 394 3.84 97.16 -32.47
N PHE A 395 3.10 97.99 -33.22
CA PHE A 395 3.08 97.92 -34.68
C PHE A 395 4.42 98.40 -35.26
N ILE A 396 5.17 97.50 -35.91
CA ILE A 396 6.32 97.87 -36.74
C ILE A 396 5.86 97.91 -38.20
N VAL A 397 5.57 99.11 -38.69
CA VAL A 397 5.31 99.34 -40.12
C VAL A 397 6.63 99.38 -40.87
N LYS A 398 6.85 98.45 -41.80
CA LYS A 398 7.84 98.60 -42.86
C LYS A 398 7.14 99.07 -44.13
N TYR A 399 7.50 100.25 -44.60
CA TYR A 399 7.24 100.66 -45.98
C TYR A 399 8.25 100.01 -46.92
N ALA A 400 7.81 99.78 -48.15
CA ALA A 400 8.59 99.44 -49.33
C ALA A 400 7.95 100.16 -50.53
#